data_AF-A0A2S0WDV8-F1
#
_entry.id   AF-A0A2S0WDV8-F1
#
_cell.length_a   1.000
_cell.length_b   1.000
_cell.length_c   1.000
_cell.angle_alpha   90.00
_cell.angle_beta   90.00
_cell.angle_gamma   90.00
#
_symmetry.space_group_name_H-M   'P 1'
#
loop_
_entity.id
_entity.type
_entity.pdbx_description
1 polymer ?
#
loop_
_entity_poly.entity_id
_entity_poly.type
_entity_poly.pdbx_seq_one_letter_code
_entity_poly.pdbx_strand_id
1 'polypeptide(L)'
;MEKAFVFIESIPDEVLKDDEVYQQWLQENIPAEWTTSLRVNWLECGTAVGAALIGSLPPAKILKLKETFKAAGGAVKFFQKFKSAFDDARKSGLSYADAVGVAARVSGGQAWPEVQQALLDFFAVGAVAAACGIGG
;
A
#
# COMPACT_ATOMS: atom_id res chain seq x y z
N MET A 1 -1.13 1.46 -7.44
CA MET A 1 -0.50 2.10 -6.26
C MET A 1 -1.19 3.39 -5.85
N GLU A 2 -1.34 4.38 -6.74
CA GLU A 2 -2.09 5.61 -6.44
C GLU A 2 -3.48 5.33 -5.84
N LYS A 3 -4.28 4.49 -6.52
CA LYS A 3 -5.60 4.07 -6.02
C LYS A 3 -5.54 3.42 -4.62
N ALA A 4 -4.47 2.69 -4.30
CA ALA A 4 -4.29 2.07 -2.97
C ALA A 4 -4.05 3.12 -1.88
N PHE A 5 -3.26 4.15 -2.16
CA PHE A 5 -3.04 5.23 -1.20
C PHE A 5 -4.29 6.09 -1.02
N VAL A 6 -5.01 6.37 -2.11
CA VAL A 6 -6.30 7.07 -2.06
C VAL A 6 -7.32 6.27 -1.25
N PHE A 7 -7.37 4.95 -1.43
CA PHE A 7 -8.23 4.08 -0.63
C PHE A 7 -7.84 4.12 0.85
N ILE A 8 -6.56 3.99 1.19
CA ILE A 8 -6.05 4.12 2.57
C ILE A 8 -6.45 5.46 3.20
N GLU A 9 -6.33 6.56 2.45
CA GLU A 9 -6.77 7.89 2.88
C GLU A 9 -8.28 7.99 3.13
N SER A 10 -9.08 7.21 2.40
CA SER A 10 -10.54 7.18 2.52
C SER A 10 -11.07 6.38 3.71
N ILE A 11 -10.28 5.49 4.32
CA ILE A 11 -10.71 4.65 5.45
C ILE A 11 -11.09 5.56 6.63
N PRO A 12 -12.30 5.53 7.20
CA PRO A 12 -12.65 6.38 8.33
C PRO A 12 -11.77 6.11 9.56
N ASP A 13 -11.34 7.15 10.29
CA ASP A 13 -10.50 6.97 11.48
C ASP A 13 -11.21 6.16 12.59
N GLU A 14 -12.55 6.21 12.63
CA GLU A 14 -13.36 5.44 13.57
C GLU A 14 -13.26 3.94 13.35
N VAL A 15 -13.17 3.52 12.09
CA VAL A 15 -13.02 2.13 11.68
C VAL A 15 -11.66 1.57 12.09
N LEU A 16 -10.62 2.42 12.21
CA LEU A 16 -9.27 2.01 12.59
C LEU A 16 -9.07 1.78 14.10
N LYS A 17 -10.11 2.00 14.91
CA LYS A 17 -10.04 1.82 16.38
C LYS A 17 -10.33 0.40 16.84
N ASP A 18 -10.95 -0.40 15.97
CA ASP A 18 -11.39 -1.75 16.26
C ASP A 18 -11.05 -2.66 15.07
N ASP A 19 -10.29 -3.73 15.33
CA ASP A 19 -9.82 -4.62 14.28
C ASP A 19 -10.98 -5.36 13.58
N GLU A 20 -12.04 -5.74 14.29
CA GLU A 20 -13.19 -6.44 13.70
C GLU A 20 -13.99 -5.49 12.79
N VAL A 21 -14.25 -4.27 13.25
CA VAL A 21 -14.91 -3.22 12.45
C VAL A 21 -14.06 -2.85 11.24
N TYR A 22 -12.74 -2.78 11.40
CA TYR A 22 -11.80 -2.56 10.30
C TYR A 22 -11.92 -3.63 9.22
N GLN A 23 -11.87 -4.91 9.62
CA GLN A 23 -11.96 -6.01 8.67
C GLN A 23 -13.32 -6.08 7.98
N GLN A 24 -14.42 -5.79 8.70
CA GLN A 24 -15.75 -5.70 8.10
C GLN A 24 -15.84 -4.58 7.07
N TRP A 25 -15.39 -3.37 7.44
CA TRP A 25 -15.41 -2.22 6.54
C TRP A 25 -14.60 -2.49 5.26
N LEU A 26 -13.44 -3.15 5.38
CA LEU A 26 -12.65 -3.55 4.22
C LEU A 26 -13.44 -4.48 3.30
N GLN A 27 -14.12 -5.50 3.82
CA GLN A 27 -14.92 -6.41 2.99
C GLN A 27 -16.03 -5.71 2.22
N GLU A 28 -16.62 -4.66 2.79
CA GLU A 28 -17.71 -3.91 2.18
C GLU A 28 -17.25 -2.83 1.20
N ASN A 29 -16.06 -2.26 1.41
CA ASN A 29 -15.61 -1.06 0.71
C ASN A 29 -14.46 -1.31 -0.26
N ILE A 30 -13.77 -2.46 -0.19
CA ILE A 30 -12.73 -2.79 -1.15
C ILE A 30 -13.34 -2.80 -2.56
N PRO A 31 -12.71 -2.10 -3.54
CA PRO A 31 -13.20 -2.10 -4.91
C PRO A 31 -13.30 -3.51 -5.47
N ALA A 32 -14.39 -3.84 -6.16
CA ALA A 32 -14.59 -5.17 -6.75
C ALA A 32 -13.46 -5.58 -7.72
N GLU A 33 -12.83 -4.58 -8.37
CA GLU A 33 -11.62 -4.76 -9.20
C GLU A 33 -10.41 -5.30 -8.41
N TRP A 34 -10.40 -5.18 -7.07
CA TRP A 34 -9.35 -5.69 -6.19
C TRP A 34 -9.72 -7.01 -5.51
N THR A 35 -10.99 -7.43 -5.60
CA THR A 35 -11.51 -8.67 -5.00
C THR A 35 -11.52 -9.86 -5.96
N THR A 36 -11.03 -9.69 -7.20
CA THR A 36 -11.12 -10.71 -8.25
C THR A 36 -10.20 -11.93 -8.07
N SER A 37 -10.04 -12.45 -6.84
CA SER A 37 -9.57 -13.82 -6.59
C SER A 37 -9.87 -14.34 -5.17
N LEU A 38 -10.93 -13.88 -4.51
CA LEU A 38 -11.26 -14.32 -3.13
C LEU A 38 -12.18 -15.56 -3.06
N ARG A 39 -12.54 -16.18 -4.19
CA ARG A 39 -13.42 -17.36 -4.26
C ARG A 39 -12.74 -18.67 -4.67
N VAL A 40 -11.41 -18.69 -4.74
CA VAL A 40 -10.64 -19.91 -4.96
C VAL A 40 -9.54 -19.92 -3.91
N ASN A 41 -9.31 -21.08 -3.31
CA ASN A 41 -8.43 -21.35 -2.19
C ASN A 41 -7.23 -20.39 -2.09
N TRP A 42 -6.92 -19.94 -0.87
CA TRP A 42 -5.68 -19.27 -0.46
C TRP A 42 -4.38 -19.91 -1.02
N LEU A 43 -4.45 -21.15 -1.54
CA LEU A 43 -3.38 -21.87 -2.21
C LEU A 43 -3.15 -21.54 -3.70
N GLU A 44 -4.03 -20.81 -4.38
CA GLU A 44 -3.90 -20.54 -5.82
C GLU A 44 -3.98 -19.03 -6.11
N CYS A 45 -2.93 -18.33 -5.67
CA CYS A 45 -2.22 -17.31 -6.45
C CYS A 45 -2.93 -16.82 -7.74
N GLY A 46 -3.54 -15.64 -7.71
CA GLY A 46 -3.95 -14.95 -8.94
C GLY A 46 -5.03 -13.90 -8.76
N THR A 47 -4.64 -12.73 -8.24
CA THR A 47 -5.39 -11.43 -8.23
C THR A 47 -6.30 -11.07 -7.03
N ALA A 48 -5.74 -11.02 -5.82
CA ALA A 48 -6.33 -10.34 -4.65
C ALA A 48 -5.33 -9.42 -3.92
N VAL A 49 -4.49 -8.71 -4.69
CA VAL A 49 -3.29 -8.07 -4.14
C VAL A 49 -3.63 -6.84 -3.31
N GLY A 50 -4.54 -5.97 -3.76
CA GLY A 50 -4.86 -4.73 -3.05
C GLY A 50 -5.59 -4.95 -1.72
N ALA A 51 -6.52 -5.91 -1.69
CA ALA A 51 -7.36 -6.25 -0.54
C ALA A 51 -6.56 -6.89 0.61
N ALA A 52 -5.82 -7.96 0.30
CA ALA A 52 -5.02 -8.68 1.28
C ALA A 52 -3.86 -7.82 1.81
N LEU A 53 -3.34 -6.91 0.99
CA LEU A 53 -2.31 -5.96 1.40
C LEU A 53 -2.80 -5.00 2.48
N ILE A 54 -3.97 -4.39 2.27
CA ILE A 54 -4.49 -3.40 3.20
C ILE A 54 -5.05 -4.10 4.45
N GLY A 55 -5.72 -5.23 4.27
CA GLY A 55 -6.24 -6.05 5.38
C GLY A 55 -5.17 -6.71 6.26
N SER A 56 -3.95 -6.90 5.77
CA SER A 56 -2.83 -7.43 6.56
C SER A 56 -2.03 -6.37 7.32
N LEU A 57 -2.26 -5.07 7.03
CA LEU A 57 -1.64 -3.98 7.77
C LEU A 57 -2.42 -3.72 9.07
N PRO A 58 -1.73 -3.59 10.23
CA PRO A 58 -2.38 -3.19 11.47
C PRO A 58 -3.04 -1.81 11.32
N PRO A 59 -4.20 -1.56 11.95
CA PRO A 59 -4.89 -0.27 11.88
C PRO A 59 -4.01 0.92 12.26
N ALA A 60 -3.10 0.74 13.22
CA ALA A 60 -2.13 1.76 13.62
C ALA A 60 -1.16 2.17 12.49
N LYS A 61 -0.74 1.22 11.63
CA LYS A 61 0.09 1.54 10.45
C LYS A 61 -0.71 2.30 9.41
N ILE A 62 -1.98 1.94 9.23
CA ILE A 62 -2.90 2.64 8.33
C ILE A 62 -3.10 4.09 8.79
N LEU A 63 -3.34 4.31 10.09
CA LEU A 63 -3.48 5.65 10.66
C LEU A 63 -2.23 6.51 10.40
N LYS A 64 -1.03 5.98 10.64
CA LYS A 64 0.23 6.68 10.34
C LYS A 64 0.39 7.01 8.85
N LEU A 65 -0.01 6.12 7.94
CA LEU A 65 -0.02 6.40 6.51
C LEU A 65 -0.98 7.54 6.18
N LYS A 66 -2.18 7.56 6.77
CA LYS A 66 -3.13 8.66 6.60
C LYS A 66 -2.58 9.99 7.10
N GLU A 67 -1.96 10.01 8.27
CA GLU A 67 -1.29 11.21 8.80
C GLU A 67 -0.18 11.69 7.86
N THR A 68 0.60 10.75 7.31
CA THR A 68 1.64 11.04 6.32
C THR A 68 1.07 11.63 5.04
N PHE A 69 0.00 11.04 4.51
CA PHE A 69 -0.69 11.55 3.31
C PHE A 69 -1.23 12.95 3.56
N LYS A 70 -1.88 13.17 4.70
CA LYS A 70 -2.38 14.48 5.11
C LYS A 70 -1.25 15.51 5.23
N ALA A 71 -0.14 15.16 5.86
CA ALA A 71 1.05 16.01 5.96
C ALA A 71 1.69 16.31 4.59
N ALA A 72 1.60 15.37 3.64
CA ALA A 72 2.07 15.54 2.26
C ALA A 72 1.09 16.33 1.37
N GLY A 73 -0.10 16.68 1.88
CA GLY A 73 -1.14 17.43 1.17
C GLY A 73 -2.12 16.54 0.38
N GLY A 74 -2.27 15.28 0.78
CA GLY A 74 -3.16 14.27 0.22
C GLY A 74 -2.41 13.04 -0.31
N ALA A 75 -3.08 11.89 -0.39
CA ALA A 75 -2.52 10.65 -0.92
C ALA A 75 -2.02 10.79 -2.36
N VAL A 76 -2.71 11.57 -3.20
CA VAL A 76 -2.31 11.83 -4.59
C VAL A 76 -0.99 12.61 -4.64
N LYS A 77 -0.84 13.67 -3.82
CA LYS A 77 0.40 14.46 -3.79
C LYS A 77 1.56 13.64 -3.22
N PHE A 78 1.28 12.82 -2.20
CA PHE A 78 2.25 11.86 -1.70
C PHE A 78 2.69 10.90 -2.80
N PHE A 79 1.75 10.29 -3.53
CA PHE A 79 2.03 9.36 -4.61
C PHE A 79 2.86 10.01 -5.73
N GLN A 80 2.54 11.23 -6.14
CA GLN A 80 3.30 11.94 -7.17
C GLN A 80 4.76 12.19 -6.75
N LYS A 81 4.98 12.63 -5.50
CA LYS A 81 6.33 12.79 -4.94
C LYS A 81 7.07 11.46 -4.85
N PHE A 82 6.40 10.44 -4.34
CA PHE A 82 6.93 9.09 -4.25
C PHE A 82 7.34 8.57 -5.62
N LYS A 83 6.45 8.66 -6.62
CA LYS A 83 6.69 8.21 -7.99
C LYS A 83 7.86 8.94 -8.63
N SER A 84 7.94 10.27 -8.50
CA SER A 84 9.05 11.04 -9.05
C SER A 84 10.38 10.58 -8.44
N ALA A 85 10.46 10.49 -7.11
CA ALA A 85 11.67 10.08 -6.42
C ALA A 85 12.05 8.62 -6.71
N PHE A 86 11.05 7.73 -6.86
CA PHE A 86 11.25 6.34 -7.27
C PHE A 86 11.82 6.26 -8.69
N ASP A 87 11.21 6.96 -9.64
CA ASP A 87 11.64 6.97 -11.04
C ASP A 87 13.07 7.51 -11.16
N ASP A 88 13.41 8.58 -10.42
CA ASP A 88 14.76 9.14 -10.39
C ASP A 88 15.78 8.17 -9.78
N ALA A 89 15.44 7.52 -8.66
CA ALA A 89 16.27 6.49 -8.05
C ALA A 89 16.52 5.30 -8.99
N ARG A 90 15.48 4.85 -9.72
CA ARG A 90 15.60 3.77 -10.72
C ARG A 90 16.47 4.18 -11.90
N LYS A 91 16.37 5.44 -12.38
CA LYS A 91 17.25 5.97 -13.43
C LYS A 91 18.71 6.05 -12.99
N SER A 92 18.97 6.27 -11.70
CA SER A 92 20.32 6.23 -11.12
C SER A 92 20.90 4.82 -10.96
N GLY A 93 20.18 3.77 -11.40
CA GLY A 93 20.65 2.39 -11.36
C GLY A 93 20.44 1.67 -10.03
N LEU A 94 19.71 2.27 -9.09
CA LEU A 94 19.39 1.63 -7.81
C LEU A 94 18.48 0.43 -8.00
N SER A 95 18.64 -0.57 -7.13
CA SER A 95 17.74 -1.72 -7.07
C SER A 95 16.32 -1.27 -6.77
N TYR A 96 15.32 -2.12 -7.06
CA TYR A 96 13.93 -1.78 -6.78
C TYR A 96 13.69 -1.46 -5.30
N ALA A 97 14.26 -2.28 -4.40
CA ALA A 97 14.15 -2.11 -2.96
C ALA A 97 14.81 -0.80 -2.50
N ASP A 98 15.99 -0.49 -3.03
CA ASP A 98 16.68 0.77 -2.71
C ASP A 98 15.92 1.99 -3.26
N ALA A 99 15.31 1.87 -4.44
CA ALA A 99 14.51 2.93 -5.03
C ALA A 99 13.23 3.22 -4.21
N VAL A 100 12.55 2.19 -3.69
CA VAL A 100 11.47 2.36 -2.69
C VAL A 100 12.02 3.00 -1.42
N GLY A 101 13.21 2.54 -1.00
CA GLY A 101 14.07 3.08 0.05
C GLY A 101 14.42 4.57 -0.08
N VAL A 102 14.48 5.11 -1.29
CA VAL A 102 14.73 6.55 -1.50
C VAL A 102 13.42 7.29 -1.61
N ALA A 103 12.50 6.74 -2.41
CA ALA A 103 11.23 7.36 -2.73
C ALA A 103 10.40 7.68 -1.50
N ALA A 104 10.28 6.73 -0.59
CA ALA A 104 9.47 6.96 0.59
C ALA A 104 10.18 7.81 1.63
N ARG A 105 11.51 8.01 1.54
CA ARG A 105 12.24 8.93 2.43
C ARG A 105 11.91 10.36 2.04
N VAL A 106 11.91 10.58 0.73
CA VAL A 106 11.55 11.85 0.12
C VAL A 106 10.06 12.17 0.35
N SER A 107 9.17 11.18 0.26
CA SER A 107 7.73 11.41 0.39
C SER A 107 7.19 11.33 1.83
N GLY A 108 7.79 10.51 2.70
CA GLY A 108 7.32 10.22 4.07
C GLY A 108 7.85 11.13 5.17
N GLY A 109 8.90 11.92 4.89
CA GLY A 109 9.43 12.90 5.86
C GLY A 109 9.83 12.26 7.19
N GLN A 110 9.25 12.72 8.30
CA GLN A 110 9.57 12.22 9.65
C GLN A 110 8.98 10.82 9.95
N ALA A 111 7.92 10.41 9.25
CA ALA A 111 7.31 9.07 9.37
C ALA A 111 7.97 8.04 8.45
N TRP A 112 9.16 8.37 7.95
CA TRP A 112 9.91 7.59 6.97
C TRP A 112 10.02 6.08 7.31
N PRO A 113 10.43 5.66 8.51
CA PRO A 113 10.66 4.23 8.80
C PRO A 113 9.39 3.38 8.64
N GLU A 114 8.26 3.87 9.16
CA GLU A 114 6.98 3.17 9.11
C GLU A 114 6.37 3.18 7.71
N VAL A 115 6.49 4.31 7.01
CA VAL A 115 6.04 4.46 5.62
C VAL A 115 6.89 3.58 4.71
N GLN A 116 8.21 3.51 4.92
CA GLN A 116 9.12 2.63 4.22
C GLN A 116 8.73 1.17 4.42
N GLN A 117 8.52 0.75 5.67
CA GLN A 117 8.14 -0.63 5.96
C GLN A 117 6.79 -0.98 5.36
N ALA A 118 5.77 -0.14 5.54
CA ALA A 118 4.46 -0.41 4.95
C ALA A 118 4.49 -0.47 3.42
N LEU A 119 5.33 0.35 2.78
CA LEU A 119 5.51 0.30 1.33
C LEU A 119 6.31 -0.92 0.90
N LEU A 120 7.41 -1.25 1.59
CA LEU A 120 8.18 -2.47 1.32
C LEU A 120 7.32 -3.71 1.53
N ASP A 121 6.48 -3.76 2.57
CA ASP A 121 5.50 -4.82 2.80
C ASP A 121 4.48 -4.85 1.64
N PHE A 122 3.98 -3.69 1.23
CA PHE A 122 3.06 -3.54 0.09
C PHE A 122 3.66 -4.06 -1.23
N PHE A 123 4.93 -3.74 -1.48
CA PHE A 123 5.67 -4.14 -2.68
C PHE A 123 6.17 -5.58 -2.61
N ALA A 124 6.57 -6.07 -1.44
CA ALA A 124 7.02 -7.44 -1.25
C ALA A 124 5.87 -8.42 -1.44
N VAL A 125 4.70 -8.13 -0.86
CA VAL A 125 3.50 -8.93 -1.10
C VAL A 125 2.96 -8.71 -2.52
N GLY A 126 3.13 -7.51 -3.10
CA GLY A 126 2.89 -7.29 -4.53
C GLY A 126 3.80 -8.13 -5.44
N ALA A 127 5.07 -8.33 -5.07
CA ALA A 127 6.03 -9.17 -5.76
C ALA A 127 5.74 -10.66 -5.55
N VAL A 128 5.31 -11.07 -4.36
CA VAL A 128 4.78 -12.42 -4.09
C VAL A 128 3.54 -12.67 -4.94
N ALA A 129 2.66 -11.67 -5.08
CA ALA A 129 1.49 -11.76 -5.95
C ALA A 129 1.84 -11.82 -7.44
N ALA A 130 2.93 -11.17 -7.88
CA ALA A 130 3.46 -11.32 -9.23
C ALA A 130 4.11 -12.70 -9.44
N ALA A 131 4.82 -13.23 -8.43
CA ALA A 131 5.36 -14.59 -8.43
C ALA A 131 4.26 -15.67 -8.42
N CYS A 132 3.09 -15.32 -7.91
CA CYS A 132 1.82 -16.05 -7.98
C CYS A 132 1.12 -15.99 -9.37
N GLY A 133 1.85 -15.74 -10.47
CA GLY A 133 1.28 -15.89 -11.82
C GLY A 133 0.91 -14.61 -12.57
N ILE A 134 1.62 -13.51 -12.37
CA ILE A 134 1.81 -12.50 -13.43
C ILE A 134 3.31 -12.42 -13.72
N GLY A 135 3.85 -13.55 -14.15
CA GLY A 135 5.15 -13.66 -14.81
C GLY A 135 4.91 -13.79 -16.30
N GLY A 136 4.85 -12.64 -16.97
CA GLY A 136 5.06 -12.47 -18.41
C GLY A 136 5.96 -11.26 -18.58
#